data_AF-A0AAV3XE04-F1
#
_entry.id   AF-A0AAV3XE04-F1
#
_cell.length_a   1.000
_cell.length_b   1.000
_cell.length_c   1.000
_cell.angle_alpha   90.00
_cell.angle_beta   90.00
_cell.angle_gamma   90.00
#
_symmetry.space_group_name_H-M   'P 1'
#
loop_
_entity.id
_entity.type
_entity.pdbx_description
1 polymer ?
#
loop_
_entity_poly.entity_id
_entity_poly.type
_entity_poly.pdbx_seq_one_letter_code
_entity_poly.pdbx_strand_id
1 'polypeptide(L)'
;MNLKKGINPLQSVKDKAEEVAGQLKEEATELSAAAQEQFEAVLDEYQKVLPIAESLGLKVGSFEVEMGILPQIKTSLVGSVEGINNEAVQALIDQHQNNKLLVLIFKALLMTKDMQKRLNITNLKGIVVDIRLGVPPKVSVNLAS
;
A
#
# COMPACT_ATOMS: atom_id res chain seq x y z
N MET A 1 -6.64 -65.91 15.47
CA MET A 1 -5.56 -65.71 14.48
C MET A 1 -5.41 -64.21 14.24
N ASN A 2 -4.34 -63.61 14.76
CA ASN A 2 -4.03 -62.18 14.62
C ASN A 2 -3.29 -61.96 13.29
N LEU A 3 -3.96 -61.33 12.31
CA LEU A 3 -3.28 -60.83 11.11
C LEU A 3 -2.81 -59.41 11.41
N LYS A 4 -1.50 -59.26 11.64
CA LYS A 4 -0.81 -57.98 11.75
C LYS A 4 -1.09 -57.16 10.47
N LYS A 5 -1.92 -56.12 10.58
CA LYS A 5 -2.00 -55.02 9.60
C LYS A 5 -0.62 -54.36 9.54
N GLY A 6 0.19 -54.74 8.56
CA GLY A 6 1.40 -54.01 8.22
C GLY A 6 0.99 -52.66 7.66
N ILE A 7 1.22 -51.59 8.42
CA ILE A 7 1.12 -50.22 7.90
C ILE A 7 2.22 -50.11 6.84
N ASN A 8 1.83 -50.05 5.57
CA ASN A 8 2.78 -49.94 4.48
C ASN A 8 3.40 -48.53 4.53
N PRO A 9 4.71 -48.38 4.78
CA PRO A 9 5.35 -47.08 5.02
C PRO A 9 5.17 -46.10 3.85
N LEU A 10 4.99 -46.62 2.63
CA LEU A 10 4.73 -45.81 1.43
C LEU A 10 3.32 -45.20 1.39
N GLN A 11 2.32 -45.84 2.02
CA GLN A 11 0.97 -45.28 2.12
C GLN A 11 0.96 -44.13 3.12
N SER A 12 1.54 -44.34 4.31
CA SER A 12 1.64 -43.29 5.33
C SER A 12 2.43 -42.05 4.88
N VAL A 13 3.40 -42.20 3.97
CA VAL A 13 4.14 -41.06 3.40
C VAL A 13 3.31 -40.33 2.34
N LYS A 14 2.50 -41.05 1.54
CA LYS A 14 1.57 -40.44 0.58
C LYS A 14 0.44 -39.69 1.29
N ASP A 15 -0.16 -40.31 2.30
CA ASP A 15 -1.26 -39.71 3.07
C ASP A 15 -0.81 -38.40 3.73
N LYS A 16 0.40 -38.39 4.31
CA LYS A 16 1.00 -37.16 4.87
C LYS A 16 1.35 -36.12 3.81
N ALA A 17 1.80 -36.54 2.63
CA ALA A 17 2.09 -35.61 1.53
C ALA A 17 0.79 -34.97 0.98
N GLU A 18 -0.30 -35.72 0.90
CA GLU A 18 -1.61 -35.22 0.52
C GLU A 18 -2.20 -34.29 1.58
N GLU A 19 -2.02 -34.60 2.87
CA GLU A 19 -2.43 -33.74 3.99
C GLU A 19 -1.69 -32.39 3.97
N VAL A 20 -0.35 -32.41 3.80
CA VAL A 20 0.46 -31.18 3.69
C VAL A 20 0.09 -30.39 2.44
N ALA A 21 -0.14 -31.06 1.30
CA ALA A 21 -0.59 -30.40 0.09
C ALA A 21 -2.00 -29.79 0.23
N GLY A 22 -2.87 -30.41 1.03
CA GLY A 22 -4.18 -29.90 1.39
C GLY A 22 -4.07 -28.62 2.23
N GLN A 23 -3.28 -28.66 3.32
CA GLN A 23 -3.05 -27.52 4.19
C GLN A 23 -2.47 -26.31 3.44
N LEU A 24 -1.48 -26.55 2.55
CA LEU A 24 -0.90 -25.48 1.72
C LEU A 24 -1.91 -24.86 0.75
N LYS A 25 -2.87 -25.63 0.22
CA LYS A 25 -3.94 -25.11 -0.64
C LYS A 25 -4.96 -24.30 0.14
N GLU A 26 -5.29 -24.73 1.35
CA GLU A 26 -6.20 -23.99 2.24
C GLU A 26 -5.56 -22.66 2.65
N GLU A 27 -4.32 -22.66 3.14
CA GLU A 27 -3.59 -21.43 3.48
C GLU A 27 -3.44 -20.48 2.27
N ALA A 28 -3.15 -21.02 1.07
CA ALA A 28 -3.06 -20.21 -0.14
C ALA A 28 -4.42 -19.58 -0.53
N THR A 29 -5.52 -20.30 -0.29
CA THR A 29 -6.88 -19.83 -0.57
C THR A 29 -7.29 -18.73 0.41
N GLU A 30 -7.02 -18.94 1.71
CA GLU A 30 -7.26 -17.94 2.75
C GLU A 30 -6.42 -16.67 2.52
N LEU A 31 -5.14 -16.82 2.17
CA LEU A 31 -4.27 -15.70 1.82
C LEU A 31 -4.80 -14.93 0.61
N SER A 32 -5.27 -15.62 -0.43
CA SER A 32 -5.84 -14.99 -1.61
C SER A 32 -7.12 -14.21 -1.29
N ALA A 33 -8.00 -14.77 -0.46
CA ALA A 33 -9.24 -14.10 -0.05
C ALA A 33 -8.95 -12.85 0.79
N ALA A 34 -8.04 -12.96 1.77
CA ALA A 34 -7.59 -11.82 2.57
C ALA A 34 -6.93 -10.75 1.70
N ALA A 35 -6.12 -11.14 0.72
CA ALA A 35 -5.47 -10.21 -0.19
C ALA A 35 -6.48 -9.42 -1.05
N GLN A 36 -7.55 -10.07 -1.51
CA GLN A 36 -8.61 -9.41 -2.27
C GLN A 36 -9.41 -8.43 -1.41
N GLU A 37 -9.77 -8.80 -0.18
CA GLU A 37 -10.46 -7.89 0.75
C GLU A 37 -9.60 -6.65 1.07
N GLN A 38 -8.31 -6.85 1.31
CA GLN A 38 -7.38 -5.74 1.56
C GLN A 38 -7.22 -4.85 0.32
N PHE A 39 -7.23 -5.42 -0.88
CA PHE A 39 -7.15 -4.66 -2.12
C PHE A 39 -8.35 -3.71 -2.29
N GLU A 40 -9.57 -4.20 -2.08
CA GLU A 40 -10.79 -3.38 -2.13
C GLU A 40 -10.78 -2.29 -1.05
N ALA A 41 -10.38 -2.63 0.19
CA ALA A 41 -10.28 -1.65 1.28
C ALA A 41 -9.31 -0.51 0.96
N VAL A 42 -8.20 -0.83 0.30
CA VAL A 42 -7.18 0.14 -0.10
C VAL A 42 -7.65 1.00 -1.28
N LEU A 43 -8.41 0.44 -2.22
CA LEU A 43 -9.08 1.21 -3.28
C LEU A 43 -10.06 2.25 -2.70
N ASP A 44 -10.88 1.83 -1.73
CA ASP A 44 -11.82 2.70 -1.03
C ASP A 44 -11.11 3.84 -0.28
N GLU A 45 -9.97 3.54 0.35
CA GLU A 45 -9.17 4.56 1.02
C GLU A 45 -8.57 5.55 0.01
N TYR A 46 -8.05 5.05 -1.11
CA TYR A 46 -7.49 5.89 -2.17
C TYR A 46 -8.54 6.80 -2.82
N GLN A 47 -9.75 6.30 -3.08
CA GLN A 47 -10.85 7.10 -3.61
C GLN A 47 -11.21 8.29 -2.69
N LYS A 48 -11.07 8.12 -1.37
CA LYS A 48 -11.28 9.19 -0.39
C LYS A 48 -10.14 10.20 -0.35
N VAL A 49 -8.91 9.77 -0.66
CA VAL A 49 -7.73 10.64 -0.69
C VAL A 49 -7.76 11.60 -1.88
N LEU A 50 -8.15 11.10 -3.06
CA LEU A 50 -8.08 11.85 -4.33
C LEU A 50 -8.69 13.26 -4.28
N PRO A 51 -9.97 13.46 -3.91
CA PRO A 51 -10.57 14.80 -3.92
C PRO A 51 -9.88 15.76 -2.94
N ILE A 52 -9.35 15.24 -1.84
CA ILE A 52 -8.65 16.06 -0.83
C ILE A 52 -7.26 16.44 -1.35
N ALA A 53 -6.54 15.52 -1.98
CA ALA A 53 -5.28 15.80 -2.63
C ALA A 53 -5.45 16.82 -3.79
N GLU A 54 -6.50 16.69 -4.59
CA GLU A 54 -6.84 17.63 -5.67
C GLU A 54 -7.12 19.03 -5.15
N SER A 55 -7.78 19.17 -3.99
CA SER A 55 -8.01 20.46 -3.33
C SER A 55 -6.71 21.20 -2.94
N LEU A 56 -5.60 20.46 -2.82
CA LEU A 56 -4.26 20.99 -2.55
C LEU A 56 -3.44 21.25 -3.82
N GLY A 57 -4.05 21.10 -5.00
CA GLY A 57 -3.38 21.27 -6.28
C GLY A 57 -2.51 20.08 -6.71
N LEU A 58 -2.65 18.93 -6.05
CA LEU A 58 -2.07 17.67 -6.52
C LEU A 58 -2.96 17.06 -7.61
N LYS A 59 -2.37 16.31 -8.53
CA LYS A 59 -3.06 15.59 -9.60
C LYS A 59 -2.52 14.19 -9.71
N VAL A 60 -3.30 13.23 -10.20
CA VAL A 60 -2.79 11.88 -10.48
C VAL A 60 -1.76 11.96 -11.61
N GLY A 61 -0.53 11.51 -11.33
CA GLY A 61 0.56 11.44 -12.31
C GLY A 61 0.67 10.08 -12.98
N SER A 62 0.47 9.01 -12.21
CA SER A 62 0.50 7.63 -12.69
C SER A 62 -0.47 6.78 -11.89
N PHE A 63 -0.95 5.70 -12.51
CA PHE A 63 -1.75 4.68 -11.86
C PHE A 63 -1.45 3.33 -12.51
N GLU A 64 -0.98 2.39 -11.72
CA GLU A 64 -0.52 1.06 -12.13
C GLU A 64 -1.06 0.04 -11.14
N VAL A 65 -1.57 -1.08 -11.67
CA VAL A 65 -2.06 -2.20 -10.88
C VAL A 65 -1.16 -3.39 -11.15
N GLU A 66 -0.53 -3.90 -10.10
CA GLU A 66 0.26 -5.12 -10.13
C GLU A 66 -0.57 -6.28 -9.62
N MET A 67 -0.71 -7.32 -10.45
CA MET A 67 -1.46 -8.53 -10.12
C MET A 67 -0.51 -9.67 -9.73
N GLY A 68 -0.96 -10.51 -8.80
CA GLY A 68 -0.23 -11.67 -8.30
C GLY A 68 -1.00 -12.33 -7.16
N ILE A 69 -0.34 -13.19 -6.38
CA ILE A 69 -0.93 -13.75 -5.14
C ILE A 69 -1.34 -12.61 -4.19
N LEU A 70 -0.56 -11.53 -4.17
CA LEU A 70 -0.85 -10.30 -3.45
C LEU A 70 -0.93 -9.15 -4.47
N PRO A 71 -2.12 -8.64 -4.79
CA PRO A 71 -2.26 -7.50 -5.68
C PRO A 71 -1.77 -6.21 -4.98
N GLN A 72 -1.32 -5.25 -5.78
CA GLN A 72 -0.83 -3.96 -5.30
C GLN A 72 -1.19 -2.84 -6.28
N ILE A 73 -1.43 -1.63 -5.78
CA ILE A 73 -1.56 -0.44 -6.62
C ILE A 73 -0.32 0.44 -6.42
N LYS A 74 0.25 0.89 -7.53
CA LYS A 74 1.29 1.93 -7.55
C LYS A 74 0.69 3.16 -8.21
N THR A 75 0.71 4.28 -7.52
CA THR A 75 0.16 5.52 -8.03
C THR A 75 1.05 6.69 -7.63
N SER A 76 0.97 7.78 -8.37
CA SER A 76 1.64 9.02 -7.99
C SER A 76 0.68 10.19 -7.98
N LEU A 77 0.91 11.11 -7.04
CA LEU A 77 0.30 12.43 -7.05
C LEU A 77 1.38 13.47 -7.34
N VAL A 78 1.15 14.33 -8.34
CA VAL A 78 2.09 15.35 -8.80
C VAL A 78 1.54 16.75 -8.54
N GLY A 79 2.42 17.68 -8.19
CA GLY A 79 2.04 19.08 -7.97
C GLY A 79 3.25 19.99 -7.90
N SER A 80 3.09 21.18 -7.31
CA SER A 80 4.18 22.15 -7.14
C SER A 80 4.37 22.53 -5.67
N VAL A 81 5.62 22.78 -5.28
CA VAL A 81 5.98 23.24 -3.93
C VAL A 81 5.28 24.55 -3.55
N GLU A 82 5.11 25.42 -4.55
CA GLU A 82 4.45 26.72 -4.43
C GLU A 82 2.93 26.56 -4.21
N GLY A 83 2.31 25.50 -4.76
CA GLY A 83 0.89 25.21 -4.59
C GLY A 83 0.54 24.60 -3.23
N ILE A 84 1.52 24.08 -2.49
CA ILE A 84 1.28 23.44 -1.19
C ILE A 84 1.36 24.47 -0.05
N ASN A 85 0.22 24.77 0.56
CA ASN A 85 0.12 25.57 1.77
C ASN A 85 0.27 24.67 3.03
N ASN A 86 1.27 24.93 3.87
CA ASN A 86 1.59 24.06 5.02
C ASN A 86 0.47 24.07 6.08
N GLU A 87 -0.13 25.22 6.33
CA GLU A 87 -1.20 25.39 7.31
C GLU A 87 -2.47 24.66 6.87
N ALA A 88 -2.81 24.73 5.58
CA ALA A 88 -3.95 24.01 5.01
C ALA A 88 -3.73 22.50 5.07
N VAL A 89 -2.53 22.02 4.75
CA VAL A 89 -2.17 20.59 4.87
C VAL A 89 -2.28 20.13 6.32
N GLN A 90 -1.81 20.93 7.28
CA GLN A 90 -1.91 20.61 8.71
C GLN A 90 -3.38 20.54 9.17
N ALA A 91 -4.22 21.49 8.74
CA ALA A 91 -5.63 21.47 9.05
C ALA A 91 -6.34 20.22 8.50
N LEU A 92 -5.97 19.75 7.30
CA LEU A 92 -6.51 18.53 6.73
C LEU A 92 -6.05 17.27 7.48
N ILE A 93 -4.81 17.23 7.97
CA ILE A 93 -4.34 16.15 8.86
C ILE A 93 -5.21 16.08 10.11
N ASP A 94 -5.51 17.23 10.71
CA ASP A 94 -6.29 17.31 11.96
C ASP A 94 -7.76 16.95 11.74
N GLN A 95 -8.34 17.27 10.58
CA GLN A 95 -9.72 16.94 10.21
C GLN A 95 -9.90 15.46 9.83
N HIS A 96 -8.85 14.80 9.35
CA HIS A 96 -8.91 13.45 8.78
C HIS A 96 -8.02 12.45 9.52
N GLN A 97 -7.86 12.57 10.85
CA GLN A 97 -7.00 11.69 11.65
C GLN A 97 -7.32 10.19 11.51
N ASN A 98 -8.56 9.85 11.14
CA ASN A 98 -9.00 8.47 10.91
C ASN A 98 -8.63 7.91 9.52
N ASN A 99 -8.24 8.76 8.57
CA ASN A 99 -7.75 8.34 7.25
C ASN A 99 -6.21 8.24 7.30
N LYS A 100 -5.71 7.03 7.57
CA LYS A 100 -4.28 6.80 7.85
C LYS A 100 -3.43 7.05 6.61
N LEU A 101 -3.90 6.66 5.43
CA LEU A 101 -3.20 6.91 4.17
C LEU A 101 -3.06 8.41 3.90
N LEU A 102 -4.13 9.17 4.04
CA LEU A 102 -4.12 10.62 3.85
C LEU A 102 -3.15 11.30 4.80
N VAL A 103 -3.22 10.97 6.09
CA VAL A 103 -2.33 11.52 7.11
C VAL A 103 -0.87 11.16 6.80
N LEU A 104 -0.60 9.94 6.34
CA LEU A 104 0.74 9.49 5.95
C LEU A 104 1.27 10.31 4.77
N ILE A 105 0.45 10.52 3.73
CA ILE A 105 0.80 11.33 2.56
C ILE A 105 1.14 12.76 2.96
N PHE A 106 0.28 13.40 3.75
CA PHE A 106 0.46 14.80 4.14
C PHE A 106 1.63 15.01 5.10
N LYS A 107 1.89 14.07 6.02
CA LYS A 107 3.09 14.11 6.85
C LYS A 107 4.36 13.97 6.04
N ALA A 108 4.40 13.04 5.08
CA ALA A 108 5.56 12.88 4.20
C ALA A 108 5.79 14.14 3.35
N LEU A 109 4.72 14.75 2.85
CA LEU A 109 4.76 16.01 2.10
C LEU A 109 5.37 17.16 2.91
N LEU A 110 4.86 17.38 4.13
CA LEU A 110 5.37 18.43 5.03
C LEU A 110 6.83 18.17 5.41
N MET A 111 7.19 16.92 5.69
CA MET A 111 8.55 16.55 6.03
C MET A 111 9.51 16.82 4.87
N THR A 112 9.16 16.42 3.64
CA THR A 112 10.01 16.67 2.46
C THR A 112 10.18 18.17 2.19
N LYS A 113 9.12 18.99 2.36
CA LYS A 113 9.21 20.44 2.21
C LYS A 113 10.07 21.09 3.31
N ASP A 114 9.99 20.61 4.55
CA ASP A 114 10.88 21.05 5.62
C ASP A 114 12.35 20.68 5.31
N MET A 115 12.60 19.47 4.81
CA MET A 115 13.96 19.07 4.36
C MET A 115 14.47 19.93 3.20
N GLN A 116 13.62 20.24 2.22
CA GLN A 116 13.95 21.16 1.12
C GLN A 116 14.47 22.50 1.65
N LYS A 117 13.73 23.07 2.61
CA LYS A 117 14.06 24.36 3.23
C LYS A 117 15.37 24.28 4.03
N ARG A 118 15.55 23.23 4.84
CA ARG A 118 16.77 23.01 5.64
C ARG A 118 18.02 22.84 4.79
N LEU A 119 17.89 22.19 3.64
CA LEU A 119 19.00 21.94 2.70
C LEU A 119 19.17 23.07 1.66
N ASN A 120 18.34 24.12 1.71
CA ASN A 120 18.34 25.24 0.77
C ASN A 120 18.25 24.80 -0.72
N ILE A 121 17.43 23.79 -1.00
CA ILE A 121 17.20 23.27 -2.36
C ILE A 121 16.15 24.14 -3.05
N THR A 122 16.59 25.03 -3.95
CA THR A 122 15.72 26.04 -4.59
C THR A 122 15.34 25.71 -6.04
N ASN A 123 16.05 24.76 -6.66
CA ASN A 123 15.87 24.40 -8.06
C ASN A 123 14.86 23.27 -8.32
N LEU A 124 14.36 22.61 -7.26
CA LEU A 124 13.33 21.57 -7.37
C LEU A 124 11.98 22.16 -6.95
N LYS A 125 11.08 22.35 -7.91
CA LYS A 125 9.78 23.00 -7.71
C LYS A 125 8.60 22.05 -7.87
N GLY A 126 8.80 20.93 -8.55
CA GLY A 126 7.82 19.85 -8.67
C GLY A 126 7.78 19.00 -7.41
N ILE A 127 6.62 18.43 -7.13
CA ILE A 127 6.40 17.43 -6.10
C ILE A 127 5.88 16.17 -6.77
N VAL A 128 6.43 15.03 -6.40
CA VAL A 128 5.91 13.71 -6.75
C VAL A 128 5.75 12.91 -5.46
N VAL A 129 4.51 12.53 -5.16
CA VAL A 129 4.15 11.64 -4.05
C VAL A 129 3.91 10.26 -4.65
N ASP A 130 4.87 9.37 -4.52
CA ASP A 130 4.71 7.97 -4.90
C ASP A 130 4.03 7.20 -3.78
N ILE A 131 2.95 6.51 -4.12
CA ILE A 131 2.11 5.78 -3.18
C ILE A 131 2.07 4.32 -3.67
N ARG A 132 2.50 3.41 -2.80
CA ARG A 132 2.27 1.97 -2.96
C ARG A 132 1.22 1.54 -1.96
N LEU A 133 0.12 1.14 -2.53
CA LEU A 133 -1.10 0.70 -1.91
C LEU A 133 -1.03 -0.83 -1.84
N GLY A 134 -0.68 -1.32 -0.65
CA GLY A 134 -0.51 -2.72 -0.28
C GLY A 134 -0.44 -2.80 1.25
N VAL A 135 -0.19 -3.98 1.83
CA VAL A 135 -0.15 -4.15 3.29
C VAL A 135 1.30 -4.36 3.77
N PRO A 136 1.90 -3.43 4.53
CA PRO A 136 1.43 -2.07 4.85
C PRO A 136 1.66 -1.08 3.68
N PRO A 137 0.91 0.04 3.62
CA PRO A 137 1.08 1.03 2.58
C PRO A 137 2.43 1.74 2.72
N LYS A 138 3.00 2.14 1.59
CA LYS A 138 4.26 2.90 1.55
C LYS A 138 4.06 4.19 0.77
N VAL A 139 4.49 5.29 1.36
CA VAL A 139 4.50 6.60 0.72
C VAL A 139 5.93 7.13 0.67
N SER A 140 6.33 7.66 -0.47
CA SER A 140 7.56 8.43 -0.63
C SER A 140 7.28 9.72 -1.37
N VAL A 141 7.91 10.82 -0.93
CA VAL A 141 7.77 12.12 -1.58
C VAL A 141 9.13 12.56 -2.08
N ASN A 142 9.24 12.82 -3.37
CA ASN A 142 10.42 13.38 -4.00
C ASN A 142 10.12 14.75 -4.62
N LEU A 143 11.16 15.53 -4.81
CA LEU A 143 11.08 16.83 -5.48
C LEU A 143 11.64 16.69 -6.89
N ALA A 144 10.96 17.28 -7.86
CA ALA A 144 11.35 17.28 -9.26
C ALA A 144 11.72 18.69 -9.73
N SER A 145 12.59 18.77 -10.73
CA SER A 145 12.99 20.03 -11.37
C SER A 145 11.84 20.70 -12.10
#